data_AF-A0A7K2M5I0-F1
#
_entry.id   AF-A0A7K2M5I0-F1
#
_cell.length_a   1.000
_cell.length_b   1.000
_cell.length_c   1.000
_cell.angle_alpha   90.00
_cell.angle_beta   90.00
_cell.angle_gamma   90.00
#
_symmetry.space_group_name_H-M   'P 1'
#
loop_
_entity.id
_entity.type
_entity.pdbx_description
1 polymer ?
#
loop_
_entity_poly.entity_id
_entity_poly.type
_entity_poly.pdbx_seq_one_letter_code
_entity_poly.pdbx_strand_id
1 'polypeptide(L)'
;VERLSKARREGHRVLAVVAGSAVNQDGASNGLTAPNGRAQEEVIARALADAGLSPGDVDAVEAHGTGTRLGDPIEAQALIAAYGSGREVPLWLGSLKSNIGHAQAAAGVGGVIKTVMALRAGVLPRTLHADTPSPHVGWEGSGLALLQDPVEWPDRGRPRRAGVSSFGISGTNTHVILEQAPPTEPSLQATTPTGEPSVSPTQTGPSATASVPLVLSAKSDSALRAQAAALHDVLAGDTAPRPVDVAYTLARRSRFGHRAVIDAGQDVLDALAAVRDGHRHPRSVVGRAEADQRLAFLFSGQGSQRLGMGAELLDASPVYAAAFDAVATHLDPLLDVGLRELIVPEAELLRQTRYAQPALFAVEVALFRLAESYGLRPDFVIGHSVGELAAAHVAGVLELSDAAALVAARGRLMQSARDGGA
;
A
#
# COMPACT_ATOMS: atom_id res chain seq x y z
N VAL A 1 4.77 -5.08 15.87
CA VAL A 1 3.59 -5.76 16.47
C VAL A 1 2.59 -4.71 16.92
N GLU A 2 1.29 -5.00 16.82
CA GLU A 2 0.21 -4.12 17.30
C GLU A 2 -1.00 -4.96 17.72
N ARG A 3 -1.95 -4.37 18.46
CA ARG A 3 -3.20 -5.07 18.83
C ARG A 3 -4.02 -5.37 17.57
N LEU A 4 -4.60 -6.58 17.49
CA LEU A 4 -5.40 -7.00 16.33
C LEU A 4 -6.57 -6.04 16.03
N SER A 5 -7.22 -5.49 17.06
CA SER A 5 -8.28 -4.49 16.89
C SER A 5 -7.79 -3.19 16.25
N LYS A 6 -6.55 -2.78 16.53
CA LYS A 6 -5.92 -1.63 15.89
C LYS A 6 -5.56 -1.97 14.44
N ALA A 7 -4.93 -3.11 14.18
CA ALA A 7 -4.61 -3.54 12.81
C ALA A 7 -5.85 -3.55 11.91
N ARG A 8 -6.97 -4.10 12.41
CA ARG A 8 -8.25 -4.11 11.69
C ARG A 8 -8.80 -2.71 11.42
N ARG A 9 -8.82 -1.85 12.44
CA ARG A 9 -9.33 -0.47 12.30
C ARG A 9 -8.51 0.35 11.31
N GLU A 10 -7.19 0.19 11.32
CA GLU A 10 -6.28 0.91 10.41
C GLU A 10 -6.14 0.22 9.03
N GLY A 11 -6.82 -0.91 8.80
CA GLY A 11 -6.72 -1.67 7.54
C GLY A 11 -5.34 -2.27 7.28
N HIS A 12 -4.55 -2.51 8.32
CA HIS A 12 -3.23 -3.13 8.19
C HIS A 12 -3.35 -4.64 7.91
N ARG A 13 -2.49 -5.13 7.02
CA ARG A 13 -2.40 -6.57 6.74
C ARG A 13 -1.91 -7.33 7.96
N VAL A 14 -2.73 -8.25 8.46
CA VAL A 14 -2.36 -9.18 9.54
C VAL A 14 -1.68 -10.41 8.94
N LEU A 15 -0.45 -10.70 9.36
CA LEU A 15 0.31 -11.87 8.87
C LEU A 15 0.09 -13.12 9.74
N ALA A 16 -0.04 -12.91 11.05
CA ALA A 16 -0.35 -13.90 12.08
C ALA A 16 -0.77 -13.14 13.35
N VAL A 17 -1.25 -13.87 14.35
CA VAL A 17 -1.61 -13.36 15.68
C VAL A 17 -0.69 -14.00 16.72
N VAL A 18 -0.18 -13.21 17.66
CA VAL A 18 0.41 -13.75 18.90
C VAL A 18 -0.77 -14.02 19.84
N ALA A 19 -1.13 -15.28 20.02
CA ALA A 19 -2.31 -15.68 20.79
C ALA A 19 -2.04 -15.65 22.31
N GLY A 20 -0.82 -16.03 22.70
CA GLY A 20 -0.37 -15.95 24.08
C GLY A 20 1.14 -16.20 24.20
N SER A 21 1.70 -15.87 25.35
CA SER A 21 3.12 -16.06 25.62
C SER A 21 3.41 -16.20 27.11
N ALA A 22 4.50 -16.87 27.45
CA ALA A 22 4.99 -16.92 28.82
C ALA A 22 6.52 -16.90 28.87
N VAL A 23 7.02 -16.42 30.01
CA VAL A 23 8.43 -16.43 30.38
C VAL A 23 8.55 -17.01 31.79
N ASN A 24 9.54 -17.87 32.02
CA ASN A 24 9.92 -18.32 33.37
C ASN A 24 11.44 -18.52 33.48
N GLN A 25 11.87 -19.20 34.54
CA GLN A 25 13.27 -19.46 34.85
C GLN A 25 13.46 -20.91 35.29
N ASP A 26 14.58 -21.52 34.91
CA ASP A 26 14.99 -22.87 35.28
C ASP A 26 15.25 -23.02 36.80
N GLY A 27 15.55 -21.91 37.48
CA GLY A 27 15.74 -21.87 38.92
C GLY A 27 16.97 -22.65 39.37
N ALA A 28 16.84 -23.41 40.46
CA ALA A 28 17.92 -24.26 40.98
C ALA A 28 18.04 -25.57 40.17
N SER A 29 18.58 -25.48 38.95
CA SER A 29 18.85 -26.63 38.09
C SER A 29 20.19 -27.31 38.42
N ASN A 30 20.53 -28.39 37.70
CA ASN A 30 21.78 -29.16 37.88
C ASN A 30 23.07 -28.43 37.45
N GLY A 31 23.01 -27.11 37.28
CA GLY A 31 24.10 -26.24 36.90
C GLY A 31 23.57 -25.00 36.20
N LEU A 32 24.29 -23.88 36.29
CA LEU A 32 23.84 -22.58 35.76
C LEU A 32 23.38 -22.63 34.29
N THR A 33 24.00 -23.50 33.49
CA THR A 33 23.74 -23.66 32.05
C THR A 33 22.97 -24.93 31.69
N ALA A 34 22.57 -25.72 32.69
CA ALA A 34 21.85 -26.97 32.49
C ALA A 34 20.34 -26.69 32.37
N PRO A 35 19.68 -27.10 31.27
CA PRO A 35 18.25 -26.86 31.07
C PRO A 35 17.40 -27.66 32.06
N ASN A 36 16.20 -27.15 32.38
CA ASN A 36 15.25 -27.81 33.28
C ASN A 36 13.93 -28.17 32.57
N GLY A 37 13.70 -29.46 32.33
CA GLY A 37 12.51 -29.95 31.62
C GLY A 37 11.18 -29.58 32.29
N ARG A 38 11.10 -29.54 33.62
CA ARG A 38 9.89 -29.10 34.34
C ARG A 38 9.61 -27.63 34.12
N ALA A 39 10.65 -26.79 34.12
CA ALA A 39 10.50 -25.38 33.82
C ALA A 39 10.05 -25.15 32.36
N GLN A 40 10.52 -25.97 31.42
CA GLN A 40 10.06 -25.93 30.03
C GLN A 40 8.58 -26.35 29.89
N GLU A 41 8.15 -27.41 30.57
CA GLU A 41 6.75 -27.82 30.63
C GLU A 41 5.87 -26.70 31.23
N GLU A 42 6.30 -26.10 32.34
CA GLU A 42 5.59 -25.01 33.00
C GLU A 42 5.43 -23.77 32.12
N VAL A 43 6.48 -23.35 31.39
CA VAL A 43 6.38 -22.16 30.52
C VAL A 43 5.43 -22.42 29.35
N ILE A 44 5.41 -23.65 28.82
CA ILE A 44 4.47 -24.06 27.79
C ILE A 44 3.03 -23.99 28.32
N ALA A 45 2.78 -24.58 29.49
CA ALA A 45 1.45 -24.57 30.12
C ALA A 45 0.95 -23.15 30.39
N ARG A 46 1.84 -22.25 30.85
CA ARG A 46 1.50 -20.83 31.08
C ARG A 46 1.18 -20.10 29.78
N ALA A 47 1.91 -20.34 28.70
CA ALA A 47 1.65 -19.71 27.40
C ALA A 47 0.33 -20.19 26.79
N LEU A 48 -0.02 -21.47 26.95
CA LEU A 48 -1.33 -22.02 26.58
C LEU A 48 -2.46 -21.39 27.40
N ALA A 49 -2.27 -21.25 28.71
CA ALA A 49 -3.24 -20.60 29.59
C ALA A 49 -3.45 -19.12 29.24
N ASP A 50 -2.37 -18.38 28.95
CA ASP A 50 -2.43 -16.99 28.49
C ASP A 50 -3.19 -16.86 27.16
N ALA A 51 -3.05 -17.84 26.27
CA ALA A 51 -3.80 -17.93 25.01
C ALA A 51 -5.25 -18.43 25.17
N GLY A 52 -5.63 -18.97 26.34
CA GLY A 52 -6.91 -19.66 26.54
C GLY A 52 -7.06 -20.94 25.70
N LEU A 53 -5.95 -21.64 25.43
CA LEU A 53 -5.90 -22.82 24.56
C LEU A 53 -5.58 -24.09 25.33
N SER A 54 -6.02 -25.23 24.79
CA SER A 54 -5.60 -26.56 25.23
C SER A 54 -4.38 -27.04 24.44
N PRO A 55 -3.59 -28.01 24.94
CA PRO A 55 -2.47 -28.55 24.18
C PRO A 55 -2.85 -29.16 22.81
N GLY A 56 -4.07 -29.70 22.68
CA GLY A 56 -4.59 -30.27 21.44
C GLY A 56 -4.91 -29.23 20.35
N ASP A 57 -4.98 -27.95 20.73
CA ASP A 57 -5.18 -26.83 19.81
C ASP A 57 -3.93 -26.46 19.01
N VAL A 58 -2.74 -26.92 19.43
CA VAL A 58 -1.46 -26.59 18.80
C VAL A 58 -1.03 -27.73 17.89
N ASP A 59 -0.68 -27.40 16.65
CA ASP A 59 -0.38 -28.38 15.59
C ASP A 59 1.11 -28.68 15.47
N ALA A 60 1.95 -27.68 15.73
CA ALA A 60 3.38 -27.77 15.57
C ALA A 60 4.16 -26.96 16.60
N VAL A 61 5.42 -27.31 16.84
CA VAL A 61 6.35 -26.53 17.64
C VAL A 61 7.64 -26.30 16.85
N GLU A 62 7.99 -25.01 16.74
CA GLU A 62 9.34 -24.56 16.43
C GLU A 62 10.14 -24.58 17.74
N ALA A 63 10.96 -25.61 17.89
CA ALA A 63 11.73 -25.88 19.09
C ALA A 63 12.88 -24.89 19.28
N HIS A 64 13.39 -24.83 20.52
CA HIS A 64 14.72 -24.28 20.76
C HIS A 64 15.78 -25.10 20.02
N GLY A 65 15.72 -26.44 20.07
CA GLY A 65 16.32 -27.37 19.13
C GLY A 65 17.75 -27.02 18.71
N THR A 66 18.67 -26.99 19.67
CA THR A 66 20.07 -26.57 19.46
C THR A 66 21.00 -27.68 18.96
N GLY A 67 20.54 -28.93 18.87
CA GLY A 67 21.39 -30.04 18.46
C GLY A 67 22.28 -30.55 19.58
N THR A 68 21.92 -30.31 20.84
CA THR A 68 22.79 -30.64 21.99
C THR A 68 22.42 -32.01 22.56
N ARG A 69 23.43 -32.82 22.89
CA ARG A 69 23.23 -34.17 23.45
C ARG A 69 22.38 -34.20 24.72
N LEU A 70 22.47 -33.16 25.56
CA LEU A 70 21.72 -33.04 26.81
C LEU A 70 20.39 -32.31 26.61
N GLY A 71 20.38 -31.20 25.89
CA GLY A 71 19.20 -30.32 25.79
C GLY A 71 18.10 -30.88 24.91
N ASP A 72 18.43 -31.52 23.79
CA ASP A 72 17.41 -32.00 22.85
C ASP A 72 16.50 -33.08 23.47
N PRO A 73 17.03 -34.08 24.22
CA PRO A 73 16.17 -35.01 24.94
C PRO A 73 15.30 -34.36 26.02
N ILE A 74 15.85 -33.37 26.74
CA ILE A 74 15.11 -32.64 27.79
C ILE A 74 13.95 -31.84 27.19
N GLU A 75 14.19 -31.15 26.09
CA GLU A 75 13.16 -30.39 25.37
C GLU A 75 12.09 -31.30 24.78
N ALA A 76 12.49 -32.40 24.12
CA ALA A 76 11.52 -33.34 23.58
C ALA A 76 10.64 -33.95 24.68
N GLN A 77 11.21 -34.32 25.83
CA GLN A 77 10.45 -34.84 26.96
C GLN A 77 9.48 -33.81 27.56
N ALA A 78 9.89 -32.55 27.67
CA ALA A 78 9.02 -31.46 28.13
C ALA A 78 7.84 -31.24 27.16
N LEU A 79 8.09 -31.33 25.84
CA LEU A 79 7.04 -31.23 24.83
C LEU A 79 6.10 -32.44 24.83
N ILE A 80 6.61 -33.66 25.05
CA ILE A 80 5.78 -34.87 25.22
C ILE A 80 4.87 -34.70 26.43
N ALA A 81 5.40 -34.24 27.57
CA ALA A 81 4.62 -34.00 28.78
C ALA A 81 3.53 -32.93 28.57
N ALA A 82 3.88 -31.81 27.92
CA ALA A 82 2.95 -30.70 27.74
C ALA A 82 1.92 -30.92 26.62
N TYR A 83 2.29 -31.56 25.52
CA TYR A 83 1.48 -31.65 24.30
C TYR A 83 1.08 -33.06 23.87
N GLY A 84 1.82 -34.10 24.29
CA GLY A 84 1.77 -35.44 23.68
C GLY A 84 0.53 -36.26 24.03
N SER A 85 -0.15 -35.95 25.14
CA SER A 85 -1.28 -36.74 25.63
C SER A 85 -2.52 -36.64 24.73
N GLY A 86 -3.15 -37.80 24.44
CA GLY A 86 -4.47 -37.87 23.80
C GLY A 86 -4.50 -37.43 22.33
N ARG A 87 -3.37 -37.44 21.62
CA ARG A 87 -3.30 -36.96 20.23
C ARG A 87 -3.63 -38.05 19.21
N GLU A 88 -4.61 -37.77 18.36
CA GLU A 88 -4.85 -38.55 17.12
C GLU A 88 -3.86 -38.18 16.01
N VAL A 89 -3.57 -36.88 15.89
CA VAL A 89 -2.54 -36.35 14.97
C VAL A 89 -1.35 -35.89 15.81
N PRO A 90 -0.12 -36.36 15.52
CA PRO A 90 1.04 -35.97 16.30
C PRO A 90 1.28 -34.46 16.26
N LEU A 91 1.93 -33.94 17.30
CA LEU A 91 2.51 -32.61 17.30
C LEU A 91 3.74 -32.62 16.39
N TRP A 92 3.74 -31.78 15.36
CA TRP A 92 4.88 -31.67 14.46
C TRP A 92 6.02 -30.88 15.10
N LEU A 93 7.24 -31.40 15.04
CA LEU A 93 8.42 -30.82 15.69
C LEU A 93 9.50 -30.48 14.67
N GLY A 94 10.05 -29.27 14.73
CA GLY A 94 11.21 -28.88 13.94
C GLY A 94 11.97 -27.70 14.54
N SER A 95 13.11 -27.34 13.92
CA SER A 95 13.92 -26.18 14.33
C SER A 95 14.58 -25.52 13.11
N LEU A 96 14.42 -24.20 12.98
CA LEU A 96 15.08 -23.35 11.99
C LEU A 96 16.61 -23.43 12.11
N LYS A 97 17.14 -23.76 13.30
CA LYS A 97 18.59 -23.85 13.53
C LYS A 97 19.23 -24.93 12.69
N SER A 98 18.47 -25.93 12.26
CA SER A 98 18.95 -26.94 11.32
C SER A 98 19.28 -26.36 9.93
N ASN A 99 18.69 -25.22 9.53
CA ASN A 99 18.94 -24.55 8.25
C ASN A 99 20.01 -23.46 8.31
N ILE A 100 20.02 -22.66 9.38
CA ILE A 100 20.86 -21.44 9.46
C ILE A 100 21.80 -21.39 10.67
N GLY A 101 21.83 -22.45 11.47
CA GLY A 101 22.56 -22.49 12.74
C GLY A 101 21.88 -21.67 13.86
N HIS A 102 22.56 -21.57 15.01
CA HIS A 102 22.03 -20.83 16.16
C HIS A 102 22.37 -19.33 16.06
N ALA A 103 21.41 -18.51 15.66
CA ALA A 103 21.54 -17.05 15.55
C ALA A 103 21.53 -16.29 16.91
N GLN A 104 21.96 -16.94 17.99
CA GLN A 104 22.04 -16.39 19.36
C GLN A 104 20.80 -15.59 19.76
N ALA A 105 20.94 -14.30 20.10
CA ALA A 105 19.85 -13.43 20.51
C ALA A 105 18.71 -13.29 19.47
N ALA A 106 19.00 -13.52 18.19
CA ALA A 106 18.00 -13.50 17.11
C ALA A 106 17.30 -14.85 16.89
N ALA A 107 17.66 -15.91 17.63
CA ALA A 107 17.14 -17.25 17.39
C ALA A 107 15.63 -17.36 17.57
N GLY A 108 15.08 -16.76 18.65
CA GLY A 108 13.63 -16.80 18.92
C GLY A 108 12.81 -16.09 17.83
N VAL A 109 13.22 -14.89 17.41
CA VAL A 109 12.53 -14.16 16.34
C VAL A 109 12.69 -14.84 14.98
N GLY A 110 13.81 -15.52 14.73
CA GLY A 110 13.97 -16.38 13.55
C GLY A 110 12.90 -17.49 13.51
N GLY A 111 12.69 -18.17 14.64
CA GLY A 111 11.62 -19.16 14.79
C GLY A 111 10.23 -18.58 14.54
N VAL A 112 9.93 -17.40 15.09
CA VAL A 112 8.68 -16.66 14.82
C VAL A 112 8.51 -16.38 13.33
N ILE A 113 9.56 -15.90 12.64
CA ILE A 113 9.51 -15.61 11.20
C ILE A 113 9.22 -16.89 10.40
N LYS A 114 9.92 -18.00 10.67
CA LYS A 114 9.67 -19.29 10.03
C LYS A 114 8.21 -19.71 10.21
N THR A 115 7.70 -19.65 11.45
CA THR A 115 6.34 -20.07 11.76
C THR A 115 5.28 -19.19 11.09
N VAL A 116 5.47 -17.86 11.05
CA VAL A 116 4.56 -16.96 10.32
C VAL A 116 4.56 -17.27 8.82
N MET A 117 5.72 -17.58 8.24
CA MET A 117 5.80 -17.98 6.82
C MET A 117 5.12 -19.34 6.57
N ALA A 118 5.28 -20.31 7.47
CA ALA A 118 4.60 -21.60 7.41
C ALA A 118 3.08 -21.47 7.50
N LEU A 119 2.56 -20.65 8.41
CA LEU A 119 1.13 -20.34 8.54
C LEU A 119 0.55 -19.76 7.25
N ARG A 120 1.29 -18.83 6.62
CA ARG A 120 0.89 -18.19 5.35
C ARG A 120 0.95 -19.13 4.15
N ALA A 121 1.94 -20.02 4.12
CA ALA A 121 2.09 -21.00 3.06
C ALA A 121 1.16 -22.21 3.23
N GLY A 122 0.66 -22.46 4.45
CA GLY A 122 -0.09 -23.67 4.77
C GLY A 122 0.77 -24.93 4.68
N VAL A 123 2.07 -24.82 4.95
CA VAL A 123 3.04 -25.92 4.86
C VAL A 123 4.03 -25.81 6.01
N LEU A 124 4.28 -26.93 6.69
CA LEU A 124 5.34 -27.10 7.68
C LEU A 124 6.62 -27.58 6.98
N PRO A 125 7.68 -26.76 6.91
CA PRO A 125 8.90 -27.17 6.22
C PRO A 125 9.69 -28.19 7.04
N ARG A 126 10.46 -29.04 6.35
CA ARG A 126 11.31 -30.05 6.97
C ARG A 126 12.37 -29.45 7.91
N THR A 127 12.72 -30.17 8.96
CA THR A 127 13.90 -29.94 9.80
C THR A 127 15.06 -30.78 9.28
N LEU A 128 16.25 -30.19 9.13
CA LEU A 128 17.42 -30.89 8.58
C LEU A 128 18.11 -31.77 9.65
N HIS A 129 18.88 -32.75 9.18
CA HIS A 129 19.71 -33.65 10.00
C HIS A 129 18.92 -34.49 11.01
N ALA A 130 17.68 -34.83 10.67
CA ALA A 130 16.77 -35.59 11.52
C ALA A 130 16.41 -36.97 10.93
N ASP A 131 17.19 -37.48 9.97
CA ASP A 131 16.95 -38.77 9.31
C ASP A 131 16.91 -39.94 10.31
N THR A 132 17.80 -39.89 11.31
CA THR A 132 17.81 -40.80 12.46
C THR A 132 17.44 -40.02 13.73
N PRO A 133 16.22 -40.20 14.28
CA PRO A 133 15.82 -39.56 15.53
C PRO A 133 16.73 -39.96 16.71
N SER A 134 16.91 -39.07 17.68
CA SER A 134 17.73 -39.35 18.87
C SER A 134 17.20 -40.56 19.65
N PRO A 135 18.04 -41.55 20.01
CA PRO A 135 17.62 -42.72 20.78
C PRO A 135 17.34 -42.39 22.26
N HIS A 136 17.65 -41.17 22.71
CA HIS A 136 17.41 -40.70 24.07
C HIS A 136 16.00 -40.12 24.28
N VAL A 137 15.14 -40.23 23.26
CA VAL A 137 13.74 -39.82 23.30
C VAL A 137 12.88 -41.02 22.92
N GLY A 138 11.88 -41.33 23.75
CA GLY A 138 10.90 -42.37 23.45
C GLY A 138 9.86 -41.82 22.47
N TRP A 139 10.14 -41.86 21.16
CA TRP A 139 9.28 -41.29 20.11
C TRP A 139 7.98 -42.06 19.89
N GLU A 140 8.03 -43.39 19.97
CA GLU A 140 6.88 -44.25 19.72
C GLU A 140 5.80 -44.02 20.79
N GLY A 141 4.56 -43.75 20.36
CA GLY A 141 3.44 -43.46 21.26
C GLY A 141 3.54 -42.11 21.99
N SER A 142 4.54 -41.27 21.69
CA SER A 142 4.78 -40.00 22.39
C SER A 142 3.83 -38.86 22.03
N GLY A 143 3.08 -39.02 20.93
CA GLY A 143 2.27 -37.95 20.35
C GLY A 143 3.09 -36.88 19.62
N LEU A 144 4.40 -37.05 19.43
CA LEU A 144 5.26 -36.13 18.67
C LEU A 144 5.77 -36.79 17.39
N ALA A 145 5.96 -35.99 16.34
CA ALA A 145 6.60 -36.41 15.09
C ALA A 145 7.58 -35.34 14.60
N LEU A 146 8.82 -35.75 14.28
CA LEU A 146 9.80 -34.86 13.65
C LEU A 146 9.40 -34.57 12.20
N LEU A 147 9.55 -33.32 11.78
CA LEU A 147 9.31 -32.88 10.40
C LEU A 147 10.46 -33.34 9.47
N GLN A 148 10.59 -34.64 9.23
CA GLN A 148 11.62 -35.19 8.33
C GLN A 148 11.38 -34.78 6.87
N ASP A 149 10.11 -34.69 6.48
CA ASP A 149 9.65 -34.18 5.19
C ASP A 149 8.74 -32.95 5.38
N PRO A 150 8.58 -32.11 4.33
CA PRO A 150 7.57 -31.06 4.35
C PRO A 150 6.16 -31.66 4.48
N VAL A 151 5.35 -31.08 5.36
CA VAL A 151 3.98 -31.55 5.62
C VAL A 151 3.00 -30.44 5.26
N GLU A 152 1.99 -30.78 4.45
CA GLU A 152 0.85 -29.88 4.24
C GLU A 152 0.14 -29.61 5.56
N TRP A 153 -0.19 -28.35 5.81
CA TRP A 153 -0.90 -27.92 7.00
C TRP A 153 -2.33 -27.55 6.59
N PRO A 154 -3.27 -28.51 6.46
CA PRO A 154 -4.61 -28.21 5.97
C PRO A 154 -5.41 -27.34 6.95
N ASP A 155 -6.44 -26.66 6.42
CA ASP A 155 -7.48 -26.09 7.27
C ASP A 155 -8.34 -27.23 7.84
N ARG A 156 -8.54 -27.24 9.15
CA ARG A 156 -9.32 -28.26 9.88
C ARG A 156 -10.60 -27.68 10.49
N GLY A 157 -11.08 -26.55 9.99
CA GLY A 157 -12.20 -25.82 10.58
C GLY A 157 -11.83 -25.06 11.86
N ARG A 158 -10.53 -24.95 12.16
CA ARG A 158 -9.97 -24.12 13.23
C ARG A 158 -8.68 -23.45 12.77
N PRO A 159 -8.29 -22.29 13.35
CA PRO A 159 -7.02 -21.66 13.03
C PRO A 159 -5.83 -22.60 13.22
N ARG A 160 -4.90 -22.57 12.28
CA ARG A 160 -3.58 -23.22 12.44
C ARG A 160 -2.81 -22.54 13.55
N ARG A 161 -2.20 -23.32 14.44
CA ARG A 161 -1.47 -22.79 15.61
C ARG A 161 -0.16 -23.51 15.83
N ALA A 162 0.89 -22.75 16.15
CA ALA A 162 2.19 -23.31 16.49
C ALA A 162 2.83 -22.61 17.68
N GLY A 163 3.51 -23.39 18.51
CA GLY A 163 4.39 -22.89 19.56
C GLY A 163 5.78 -22.54 19.04
N VAL A 164 6.42 -21.54 19.63
CA VAL A 164 7.84 -21.20 19.40
C VAL A 164 8.55 -21.15 20.74
N SER A 165 9.54 -22.03 20.93
CA SER A 165 10.33 -22.13 22.16
C SER A 165 11.70 -21.48 22.03
N SER A 166 12.15 -20.81 23.09
CA SER A 166 13.54 -20.36 23.22
C SER A 166 14.00 -20.43 24.66
N PHE A 167 15.08 -21.17 24.91
CA PHE A 167 15.62 -21.41 26.24
C PHE A 167 17.02 -20.80 26.34
N GLY A 168 17.16 -19.79 27.20
CA GLY A 168 18.42 -19.08 27.37
C GLY A 168 19.41 -19.88 28.22
N ILE A 169 20.69 -19.79 27.90
CA ILE A 169 21.76 -20.42 28.69
C ILE A 169 21.82 -19.94 30.15
N SER A 170 21.22 -18.79 30.46
CA SER A 170 21.05 -18.26 31.81
C SER A 170 19.83 -18.82 32.56
N GLY A 171 19.14 -19.80 31.98
CA GLY A 171 17.94 -20.44 32.52
C GLY A 171 16.62 -19.74 32.20
N THR A 172 16.62 -18.57 31.56
CA THR A 172 15.37 -17.88 31.22
C THR A 172 14.71 -18.55 30.01
N ASN A 173 13.48 -19.05 30.19
CA ASN A 173 12.74 -19.72 29.13
C ASN A 173 11.62 -18.85 28.59
N THR A 174 11.29 -19.02 27.32
CA THR A 174 10.16 -18.35 26.67
C THR A 174 9.42 -19.33 25.76
N HIS A 175 8.09 -19.28 25.80
CA HIS A 175 7.24 -19.96 24.83
C HIS A 175 6.18 -18.98 24.32
N VAL A 176 5.99 -18.94 23.01
CA VAL A 176 5.00 -18.07 22.34
C VAL A 176 4.09 -18.93 21.48
N ILE A 177 2.77 -18.69 21.54
CA ILE A 177 1.80 -19.32 20.66
C ILE A 177 1.45 -18.35 19.53
N LEU A 178 1.68 -18.79 18.29
CA LEU A 178 1.31 -18.09 17.07
C LEU A 178 0.08 -18.75 16.45
N GLU A 179 -0.88 -17.92 16.04
CA GLU A 179 -2.11 -18.33 15.40
C GLU A 179 -2.20 -17.72 13.99
N GLN A 180 -2.80 -18.48 13.07
CA GLN A 180 -3.13 -18.03 11.72
C GLN A 180 -3.88 -16.69 11.77
N ALA A 181 -3.53 -15.78 10.86
CA ALA A 181 -4.31 -14.55 10.73
C ALA A 181 -5.79 -14.88 10.47
N PRO A 182 -6.74 -14.15 11.09
CA PRO A 182 -8.15 -14.33 10.77
C PRO A 182 -8.35 -14.15 9.27
N PRO A 183 -9.32 -14.84 8.64
CA PRO A 183 -9.66 -14.61 7.25
C PRO A 183 -9.81 -13.11 7.03
N THR A 184 -9.15 -12.58 6.03
CA THR A 184 -9.44 -11.23 5.57
C THR A 184 -10.89 -11.30 5.11
N GLU A 185 -11.83 -10.72 5.87
CA GLU A 185 -13.17 -10.51 5.35
C GLU A 185 -12.98 -9.82 4.00
N PRO A 186 -13.55 -10.34 2.90
CA PRO A 186 -13.51 -9.62 1.65
C PRO A 186 -14.07 -8.24 1.98
N SER A 187 -13.22 -7.21 1.90
CA SER A 187 -13.67 -5.83 2.01
C SER A 187 -14.90 -5.76 1.13
N LEU A 188 -16.06 -5.47 1.72
CA LEU A 188 -17.34 -5.44 1.03
C LEU A 188 -17.11 -4.78 -0.33
N GLN A 189 -16.99 -5.60 -1.39
CA GLN A 189 -17.44 -5.17 -2.70
C GLN A 189 -18.88 -4.84 -2.41
N ALA A 190 -19.22 -3.55 -2.52
CA ALA A 190 -20.50 -2.99 -2.16
C ALA A 190 -21.61 -4.01 -2.46
N THR A 191 -22.06 -4.70 -1.41
CA THR A 191 -23.24 -5.56 -1.49
C THR A 191 -24.37 -4.57 -1.64
N THR A 192 -24.80 -4.36 -2.88
CA THR A 192 -26.02 -3.65 -3.20
C THR A 192 -27.15 -4.37 -2.47
N PRO A 193 -27.95 -3.66 -1.65
CA PRO A 193 -29.15 -4.25 -1.07
C PRO A 193 -30.06 -4.70 -2.21
N THR A 194 -30.54 -5.93 -2.08
CA THR A 194 -31.48 -6.61 -2.97
C THR A 194 -32.73 -5.77 -3.21
N GLY A 195 -33.04 -5.52 -4.49
CA GLY A 195 -34.40 -5.18 -4.92
C GLY A 195 -34.51 -4.06 -5.95
N GLU A 196 -34.03 -4.26 -7.18
CA GLU A 196 -34.59 -3.69 -8.43
C GLU A 196 -33.90 -4.33 -9.66
N PRO A 197 -34.58 -4.45 -10.82
CA PRO A 197 -34.14 -5.32 -11.90
C PRO A 197 -32.88 -4.80 -12.59
N SER A 198 -31.91 -5.73 -12.68
CA SER A 198 -30.63 -5.70 -13.40
C SER A 198 -30.53 -4.67 -14.53
N VAL A 199 -29.83 -3.57 -14.25
CA VAL A 199 -28.95 -2.94 -15.24
C VAL A 199 -27.58 -3.53 -14.96
N SER A 200 -27.04 -4.28 -15.92
CA SER A 200 -25.67 -4.81 -15.88
C SER A 200 -24.70 -3.74 -15.37
N PRO A 201 -23.75 -4.05 -14.48
CA PRO A 201 -22.73 -3.09 -14.11
C PRO A 201 -21.96 -2.76 -15.39
N THR A 202 -22.21 -1.58 -15.94
CA THR A 202 -21.37 -1.00 -16.97
C THR A 202 -19.96 -1.06 -16.41
N GLN A 203 -19.07 -1.77 -17.09
CA GLN A 203 -17.64 -1.67 -16.87
C GLN A 203 -17.21 -0.26 -17.24
N THR A 204 -17.54 0.73 -16.42
CA THR A 204 -16.80 1.98 -16.34
C THR A 204 -15.73 1.75 -15.30
N GLY A 205 -14.74 0.92 -15.66
CA GLY A 205 -13.40 1.14 -15.14
C GLY A 205 -12.99 2.59 -15.45
N PRO A 206 -11.96 3.14 -14.79
CA PRO A 206 -11.40 4.40 -15.26
C PRO A 206 -11.17 4.28 -16.76
N SER A 207 -11.71 5.25 -17.52
CA SER A 207 -11.52 5.34 -18.97
C SER A 207 -10.06 5.03 -19.29
N ALA A 208 -9.79 4.36 -20.40
CA ALA A 208 -8.45 3.94 -20.86
C ALA A 208 -7.44 5.11 -21.02
N THR A 209 -7.80 6.32 -20.60
CA THR A 209 -7.08 7.59 -20.62
C THR A 209 -6.66 8.12 -19.24
N ALA A 210 -7.04 7.49 -18.12
CA ALA A 210 -6.65 7.99 -16.80
C ALA A 210 -5.16 7.73 -16.52
N SER A 211 -4.34 8.78 -16.58
CA SER A 211 -2.92 8.74 -16.18
C SER A 211 -2.80 8.31 -14.71
N VAL A 212 -1.87 7.38 -14.44
CA VAL A 212 -1.62 6.85 -13.09
C VAL A 212 -0.18 7.19 -12.70
N PRO A 213 0.05 8.23 -11.87
CA PRO A 213 1.39 8.67 -11.53
C PRO A 213 2.04 7.76 -10.46
N LEU A 214 3.12 7.08 -10.82
CA LEU A 214 4.01 6.37 -9.89
C LEU A 214 5.03 7.35 -9.34
N VAL A 215 4.96 7.64 -8.05
CA VAL A 215 5.84 8.60 -7.38
C VAL A 215 6.93 7.88 -6.60
N LEU A 216 8.18 8.07 -6.99
CA LEU A 216 9.34 7.56 -6.29
C LEU A 216 10.08 8.68 -5.58
N SER A 217 10.67 8.38 -4.42
CA SER A 217 11.63 9.29 -3.81
C SER A 217 12.71 8.57 -3.01
N ALA A 218 13.89 9.17 -2.91
CA ALA A 218 15.00 8.63 -2.16
C ALA A 218 15.93 9.72 -1.59
N LYS A 219 16.82 9.31 -0.68
CA LYS A 219 17.80 10.20 -0.04
C LYS A 219 19.02 10.53 -0.94
N SER A 220 19.21 9.79 -2.02
CA SER A 220 20.27 10.00 -3.01
C SER A 220 19.78 9.62 -4.41
N ASP A 221 20.49 10.07 -5.44
CA ASP A 221 20.25 9.69 -6.83
C ASP A 221 20.40 8.17 -7.04
N SER A 222 21.46 7.58 -6.49
CA SER A 222 21.70 6.12 -6.55
C SER A 222 20.56 5.31 -5.90
N ALA A 223 20.03 5.78 -4.78
CA ALA A 223 18.90 5.12 -4.12
C ALA A 223 17.59 5.29 -4.91
N LEU A 224 17.39 6.41 -5.61
CA LEU A 224 16.23 6.60 -6.49
C LEU A 224 16.27 5.62 -7.67
N ARG A 225 17.44 5.45 -8.28
CA ARG A 225 17.66 4.46 -9.35
C ARG A 225 17.42 3.04 -8.88
N ALA A 226 17.88 2.70 -7.67
CA ALA A 226 17.61 1.39 -7.06
C ALA A 226 16.11 1.18 -6.78
N GLN A 227 15.37 2.22 -6.37
CA GLN A 227 13.91 2.14 -6.23
C GLN A 227 13.21 1.93 -7.58
N ALA A 228 13.67 2.58 -8.65
CA ALA A 228 13.14 2.37 -9.99
C ALA A 228 13.39 0.94 -10.49
N ALA A 229 14.58 0.38 -10.25
CA ALA A 229 14.89 -1.01 -10.56
C ALA A 229 13.99 -1.99 -9.79
N ALA A 230 13.86 -1.81 -8.47
CA ALA A 230 13.01 -2.68 -7.66
C ALA A 230 11.53 -2.63 -8.08
N LEU A 231 11.04 -1.45 -8.47
CA LEU A 231 9.67 -1.31 -8.96
C LEU A 231 9.50 -1.92 -10.37
N HIS A 232 10.51 -1.77 -11.23
CA HIS A 232 10.53 -2.44 -12.53
C HIS A 232 10.37 -3.95 -12.37
N ASP A 233 11.15 -4.58 -11.48
CA ASP A 233 11.09 -6.04 -11.25
C ASP A 233 9.72 -6.48 -10.72
N VAL A 234 9.09 -5.68 -9.85
CA VAL A 234 7.73 -5.95 -9.35
C VAL A 234 6.69 -5.90 -10.48
N LEU A 235 6.80 -4.93 -11.39
CA LEU A 235 5.84 -4.76 -12.49
C LEU A 235 6.11 -5.69 -13.67
N ALA A 236 7.33 -6.21 -13.80
CA ALA A 236 7.70 -7.17 -14.83
C ALA A 236 7.34 -8.64 -14.47
N GLY A 237 7.01 -8.91 -13.20
CA GLY A 237 6.69 -10.27 -12.75
C GLY A 237 5.31 -10.77 -13.19
N ASP A 238 5.14 -12.09 -13.25
CA ASP A 238 3.90 -12.78 -13.69
C ASP A 238 2.65 -12.42 -12.87
N THR A 239 2.85 -11.90 -11.65
CA THR A 239 1.78 -11.49 -10.73
C THR A 239 1.83 -9.99 -10.46
N ALA A 240 2.14 -9.21 -11.50
CA ALA A 240 2.24 -7.76 -11.42
C ALA A 240 0.98 -7.13 -10.80
N PRO A 241 1.12 -6.29 -9.75
CA PRO A 241 0.00 -5.60 -9.16
C PRO A 241 -0.56 -4.54 -10.12
N ARG A 242 -1.84 -4.18 -9.95
CA ARG A 242 -2.46 -3.13 -10.75
C ARG A 242 -1.71 -1.79 -10.54
N PRO A 243 -1.41 -1.02 -11.60
CA PRO A 243 -0.69 0.25 -11.47
C PRO A 243 -1.29 1.24 -10.47
N VAL A 244 -2.62 1.30 -10.38
CA VAL A 244 -3.32 2.18 -9.42
C VAL A 244 -3.05 1.80 -7.96
N ASP A 245 -2.97 0.50 -7.64
CA ASP A 245 -2.68 0.03 -6.28
C ASP A 245 -1.22 0.34 -5.91
N VAL A 246 -0.32 0.27 -6.90
CA VAL A 246 1.08 0.67 -6.75
C VAL A 246 1.19 2.17 -6.52
N ALA A 247 0.57 3.00 -7.35
CA ALA A 247 0.56 4.46 -7.21
C ALA A 247 0.03 4.88 -5.82
N TYR A 248 -1.10 4.30 -5.42
CA TYR A 248 -1.72 4.51 -4.11
C TYR A 248 -0.78 4.12 -2.96
N THR A 249 -0.06 3.01 -3.10
CA THR A 249 0.91 2.55 -2.09
C THR A 249 2.14 3.45 -2.03
N LEU A 250 2.66 3.86 -3.19
CA LEU A 250 3.81 4.75 -3.32
C LEU A 250 3.52 6.14 -2.73
N ALA A 251 2.32 6.67 -2.91
CA ALA A 251 1.90 7.96 -2.37
C ALA A 251 1.95 8.03 -0.83
N ARG A 252 1.90 6.87 -0.14
CA ARG A 252 1.99 6.71 1.33
C ARG A 252 3.40 6.43 1.84
N ARG A 253 4.39 6.27 0.94
CA ARG A 253 5.78 6.12 1.34
C ARG A 253 6.35 7.47 1.80
N SER A 254 7.41 7.40 2.60
CA SER A 254 8.18 8.59 2.99
C SER A 254 8.63 9.36 1.74
N ARG A 255 8.56 10.70 1.82
CA ARG A 255 8.93 11.59 0.72
C ARG A 255 10.31 12.21 0.98
N PHE A 256 11.25 11.99 0.08
CA PHE A 256 12.63 12.50 0.16
C PHE A 256 12.94 13.53 -0.95
N GLY A 257 14.19 14.02 -0.96
CA GLY A 257 14.64 15.10 -1.85
C GLY A 257 14.80 14.67 -3.31
N HIS A 258 15.37 13.49 -3.61
CA HIS A 258 15.46 13.00 -4.98
C HIS A 258 14.14 12.33 -5.36
N ARG A 259 13.52 12.75 -6.46
CA ARG A 259 12.17 12.32 -6.84
C ARG A 259 12.09 11.94 -8.31
N ALA A 260 11.24 10.95 -8.60
CA ALA A 260 10.79 10.66 -9.95
C ALA A 260 9.27 10.51 -9.97
N VAL A 261 8.63 11.00 -11.02
CA VAL A 261 7.23 10.70 -11.34
C VAL A 261 7.20 10.01 -12.68
N ILE A 262 6.56 8.85 -12.75
CA ILE A 262 6.42 8.04 -13.95
C ILE A 262 4.93 7.86 -14.24
N ASP A 263 4.48 8.13 -15.46
CA ASP A 263 3.12 7.81 -15.87
C ASP A 263 3.00 6.31 -16.18
N ALA A 264 2.13 5.59 -15.46
CA ALA A 264 1.98 4.14 -15.57
C ALA A 264 1.17 3.65 -16.78
N GLY A 265 1.06 4.48 -17.82
CA GLY A 265 0.45 4.08 -19.09
C GLY A 265 1.31 3.09 -19.87
N GLN A 266 1.17 3.09 -21.19
CA GLN A 266 2.01 2.27 -22.08
C GLN A 266 3.51 2.57 -21.83
N ASP A 267 4.33 1.52 -21.89
CA ASP A 267 5.79 1.57 -21.74
C ASP A 267 6.29 2.00 -20.34
N VAL A 268 5.51 1.74 -19.28
CA VAL A 268 5.92 2.02 -17.89
C VAL A 268 7.26 1.37 -17.51
N LEU A 269 7.54 0.17 -18.03
CA LEU A 269 8.80 -0.53 -17.78
C LEU A 269 9.99 0.21 -18.43
N ASP A 270 9.84 0.71 -19.65
CA ASP A 270 10.87 1.51 -20.32
C ASP A 270 11.11 2.84 -19.60
N ALA A 271 10.04 3.48 -19.12
CA ALA A 271 10.15 4.69 -18.33
C ALA A 271 10.89 4.45 -17.00
N LEU A 272 10.66 3.31 -16.33
CA LEU A 272 11.37 2.91 -15.11
C LEU A 272 12.83 2.55 -15.39
N ALA A 273 13.11 1.84 -16.49
CA ALA A 273 14.46 1.53 -16.94
C ALA A 273 15.25 2.81 -17.25
N ALA A 274 14.62 3.79 -17.90
CA ALA A 274 15.24 5.10 -18.12
C ALA A 274 15.59 5.81 -16.81
N VAL A 275 14.70 5.79 -15.80
CA VAL A 275 15.02 6.36 -14.47
C VAL A 275 16.16 5.60 -13.79
N ARG A 276 16.17 4.26 -13.84
CA ARG A 276 17.24 3.42 -13.31
C ARG A 276 18.60 3.80 -13.94
N ASP A 277 18.62 3.92 -15.26
CA ASP A 277 19.84 4.16 -16.04
C ASP A 277 20.22 5.65 -16.08
N GLY A 278 19.31 6.55 -15.68
CA GLY A 278 19.54 7.99 -15.62
C GLY A 278 19.36 8.69 -16.96
N HIS A 279 18.60 8.06 -17.85
CA HIS A 279 18.20 8.61 -19.13
C HIS A 279 16.90 9.40 -19.00
N ARG A 280 16.68 10.31 -19.94
CA ARG A 280 15.41 11.02 -20.06
C ARG A 280 14.38 10.12 -20.74
N HIS A 281 13.13 10.21 -20.33
CA HIS A 281 12.02 9.53 -20.98
C HIS A 281 10.79 10.45 -21.02
N PRO A 282 10.01 10.50 -22.11
CA PRO A 282 8.86 11.40 -22.22
C PRO A 282 7.78 11.19 -21.13
N ARG A 283 7.68 9.97 -20.62
CA ARG A 283 6.72 9.57 -19.56
C ARG A 283 7.31 9.62 -18.15
N SER A 284 8.52 10.15 -17.96
CA SER A 284 9.10 10.32 -16.64
C SER A 284 9.72 11.69 -16.43
N VAL A 285 9.60 12.20 -15.20
CA VAL A 285 10.26 13.42 -14.76
C VAL A 285 11.07 13.08 -13.52
N VAL A 286 12.36 13.38 -13.57
CA VAL A 286 13.29 13.21 -12.44
C VAL A 286 13.76 14.59 -11.99
N GLY A 287 13.77 14.81 -10.69
CA GLY A 287 14.18 16.09 -10.12
C GLY A 287 14.58 15.99 -8.66
N ARG A 288 15.04 17.13 -8.12
CA ARG A 288 15.34 17.30 -6.71
C ARG A 288 14.38 18.33 -6.13
N ALA A 289 13.70 17.96 -5.06
CA ALA A 289 12.89 18.89 -4.29
C ALA A 289 13.80 19.77 -3.43
N GLU A 290 13.57 21.07 -3.52
CA GLU A 290 14.17 22.09 -2.67
C GLU A 290 13.14 22.58 -1.64
N ALA A 291 13.62 23.02 -0.48
CA ALA A 291 12.76 23.64 0.52
C ALA A 291 12.40 25.08 0.09
N ASP A 292 11.34 25.62 0.71
CA ASP A 292 10.98 27.04 0.67
C ASP A 292 10.72 27.66 -0.72
N GLN A 293 10.18 26.85 -1.64
CA GLN A 293 9.74 27.33 -2.95
C GLN A 293 8.39 28.04 -2.82
N ARG A 294 8.30 29.26 -3.38
CA ARG A 294 7.03 29.97 -3.55
C ARG A 294 6.38 29.59 -4.87
N LEU A 295 5.07 29.39 -4.87
CA LEU A 295 4.29 28.98 -6.03
C LEU A 295 3.54 30.17 -6.62
N ALA A 296 3.79 30.47 -7.90
CA ALA A 296 3.02 31.46 -8.64
C ALA A 296 2.16 30.76 -9.71
N PHE A 297 0.88 31.12 -9.80
CA PHE A 297 0.01 30.71 -10.89
C PHE A 297 -0.11 31.83 -11.92
N LEU A 298 0.13 31.47 -13.19
CA LEU A 298 0.15 32.40 -14.31
C LEU A 298 -1.06 32.11 -15.20
N PHE A 299 -1.96 33.09 -15.31
CA PHE A 299 -3.17 33.05 -16.11
C PHE A 299 -2.89 33.66 -17.48
N SER A 300 -3.20 32.93 -18.55
CA SER A 300 -2.75 33.25 -19.90
C SER A 300 -3.63 34.32 -20.56
N GLY A 301 -3.07 34.98 -21.57
CA GLY A 301 -3.81 35.92 -22.40
C GLY A 301 -4.58 35.24 -23.53
N GLN A 302 -5.28 36.05 -24.32
CA GLN A 302 -5.79 35.59 -25.62
C GLN A 302 -4.61 35.22 -26.54
N GLY A 303 -4.76 34.11 -27.28
CA GLY A 303 -3.72 33.49 -28.10
C GLY A 303 -3.37 32.07 -27.65
N SER A 304 -3.74 31.67 -26.43
CA SER A 304 -3.55 30.32 -25.90
C SER A 304 -4.69 29.35 -26.25
N GLN A 305 -5.81 29.85 -26.78
CA GLN A 305 -6.95 29.02 -27.12
C GLN A 305 -6.61 28.02 -28.23
N ARG A 306 -7.03 26.77 -28.02
CA ARG A 306 -7.01 25.71 -29.02
C ARG A 306 -8.38 25.06 -29.09
N LEU A 307 -8.78 24.60 -30.26
CA LEU A 307 -10.01 23.81 -30.39
C LEU A 307 -9.89 22.56 -29.52
N GLY A 308 -10.98 22.17 -28.86
CA GLY A 308 -10.98 21.05 -27.91
C GLY A 308 -10.28 21.35 -26.57
N MET A 309 -9.92 22.60 -26.25
CA MET A 309 -9.29 22.91 -24.97
C MET A 309 -10.21 22.57 -23.79
N GLY A 310 -9.70 21.79 -22.82
CA GLY A 310 -10.47 21.44 -21.61
C GLY A 310 -11.61 20.43 -21.81
N ALA A 311 -11.99 20.09 -23.04
CA ALA A 311 -13.11 19.19 -23.32
C ALA A 311 -12.95 17.81 -22.66
N GLU A 312 -11.79 17.17 -22.82
CA GLU A 312 -11.51 15.87 -22.20
C GLU A 312 -11.59 15.90 -20.66
N LEU A 313 -11.32 17.06 -20.05
CA LEU A 313 -11.36 17.22 -18.59
C LEU A 313 -12.79 17.31 -18.05
N LEU A 314 -13.78 17.68 -18.88
CA LEU A 314 -15.19 17.62 -18.48
C LEU A 314 -15.63 16.19 -18.16
N ASP A 315 -15.11 15.22 -18.91
CA ASP A 315 -15.42 13.80 -18.70
C ASP A 315 -14.47 13.15 -17.67
N ALA A 316 -13.19 13.54 -17.67
CA ALA A 316 -12.17 12.91 -16.85
C ALA A 316 -12.12 13.42 -15.39
N SER A 317 -12.65 14.61 -15.10
CA SER A 317 -12.55 15.22 -13.77
C SER A 317 -13.86 15.90 -13.33
N PRO A 318 -14.58 15.30 -12.36
CA PRO A 318 -15.78 15.92 -11.79
C PRO A 318 -15.53 17.30 -11.17
N VAL A 319 -14.32 17.53 -10.62
CA VAL A 319 -13.94 18.84 -10.05
C VAL A 319 -13.83 19.90 -11.14
N TYR A 320 -13.19 19.55 -12.26
CA TYR A 320 -13.07 20.45 -13.40
C TYR A 320 -14.44 20.75 -14.00
N ALA A 321 -15.25 19.71 -14.23
CA ALA A 321 -16.59 19.83 -14.78
C ALA A 321 -17.50 20.74 -13.92
N ALA A 322 -17.52 20.52 -12.61
CA ALA A 322 -18.32 21.34 -11.69
C ALA A 322 -17.86 22.81 -11.68
N ALA A 323 -16.55 23.06 -11.71
CA ALA A 323 -16.01 24.41 -11.77
C ALA A 323 -16.35 25.10 -13.12
N PHE A 324 -16.25 24.37 -14.23
CA PHE A 324 -16.61 24.87 -15.55
C PHE A 324 -18.11 25.20 -15.63
N ASP A 325 -18.97 24.34 -15.11
CA ASP A 325 -20.42 24.53 -15.10
C ASP A 325 -20.86 25.72 -14.23
N ALA A 326 -20.16 25.95 -13.10
CA ALA A 326 -20.37 27.14 -12.29
C ALA A 326 -20.07 28.42 -13.09
N VAL A 327 -19.00 28.43 -13.88
CA VAL A 327 -18.67 29.57 -14.75
C VAL A 327 -19.70 29.69 -15.89
N ALA A 328 -20.09 28.58 -16.52
CA ALA A 328 -21.08 28.53 -17.60
C ALA A 328 -22.43 29.12 -17.16
N THR A 329 -22.88 28.82 -15.94
CA THR A 329 -24.11 29.37 -15.35
C THR A 329 -24.16 30.91 -15.42
N HIS A 330 -23.02 31.58 -15.29
CA HIS A 330 -22.93 33.03 -15.36
C HIS A 330 -22.63 33.57 -16.77
N LEU A 331 -21.92 32.81 -17.61
CA LEU A 331 -21.54 33.24 -18.95
C LEU A 331 -22.60 32.94 -20.02
N ASP A 332 -23.28 31.80 -19.96
CA ASP A 332 -24.25 31.39 -20.99
C ASP A 332 -25.35 32.43 -21.24
N PRO A 333 -25.92 33.11 -20.21
CA PRO A 333 -26.89 34.18 -20.45
C PRO A 333 -26.33 35.42 -21.15
N LEU A 334 -25.01 35.57 -21.22
CA LEU A 334 -24.30 36.71 -21.80
C LEU A 334 -23.72 36.42 -23.19
N LEU A 335 -23.86 35.17 -23.67
CA LEU A 335 -23.34 34.69 -24.95
C LEU A 335 -24.50 34.26 -25.86
N ASP A 336 -24.27 34.32 -27.17
CA ASP A 336 -25.28 33.87 -28.15
C ASP A 336 -25.27 32.33 -28.32
N VAL A 337 -24.23 31.66 -27.81
CA VAL A 337 -24.01 30.20 -27.87
C VAL A 337 -23.53 29.71 -26.51
N GLY A 338 -23.87 28.48 -26.16
CA GLY A 338 -23.48 27.89 -24.89
C GLY A 338 -21.96 27.72 -24.77
N LEU A 339 -21.42 27.96 -23.59
CA LEU A 339 -19.98 27.92 -23.34
C LEU A 339 -19.35 26.55 -23.62
N ARG A 340 -20.09 25.46 -23.34
CA ARG A 340 -19.65 24.09 -23.67
C ARG A 340 -19.51 23.88 -25.17
N GLU A 341 -20.35 24.49 -25.99
CA GLU A 341 -20.29 24.41 -27.45
C GLU A 341 -19.08 25.16 -28.03
N LEU A 342 -18.48 26.08 -27.28
CA LEU A 342 -17.31 26.84 -27.71
C LEU A 342 -15.98 26.09 -27.55
N ILE A 343 -15.94 25.03 -26.75
CA ILE A 343 -14.69 24.31 -26.43
C ILE A 343 -14.59 22.93 -27.08
N VAL A 344 -15.57 22.54 -27.92
CA VAL A 344 -15.49 21.29 -28.70
C VAL A 344 -14.47 21.39 -29.85
N PRO A 345 -13.93 20.27 -30.36
CA PRO A 345 -12.88 20.29 -31.39
C PRO A 345 -13.25 21.00 -32.70
N GLU A 346 -14.53 21.12 -33.04
CA GLU A 346 -15.03 21.72 -34.28
C GLU A 346 -15.50 23.18 -34.12
N ALA A 347 -15.35 23.77 -32.93
CA ALA A 347 -15.92 25.08 -32.58
C ALA A 347 -15.13 26.25 -33.17
N GLU A 348 -15.21 26.50 -34.48
CA GLU A 348 -14.53 27.61 -35.16
C GLU A 348 -14.91 29.00 -34.61
N LEU A 349 -16.09 29.13 -33.99
CA LEU A 349 -16.49 30.34 -33.26
C LEU A 349 -15.48 30.74 -32.17
N LEU A 350 -14.76 29.79 -31.57
CA LEU A 350 -13.73 30.05 -30.56
C LEU A 350 -12.63 31.00 -31.05
N ARG A 351 -12.42 31.12 -32.37
CA ARG A 351 -11.43 32.05 -32.94
C ARG A 351 -11.83 33.52 -32.82
N GLN A 352 -13.12 33.82 -32.62
CA GLN A 352 -13.59 35.18 -32.46
C GLN A 352 -13.31 35.65 -31.04
N THR A 353 -12.76 36.86 -30.89
CA THR A 353 -12.42 37.49 -29.60
C THR A 353 -13.60 37.49 -28.61
N ARG A 354 -14.82 37.68 -29.12
CA ARG A 354 -16.05 37.66 -28.32
C ARG A 354 -16.33 36.32 -27.62
N TYR A 355 -15.80 35.22 -28.14
CA TYR A 355 -15.97 33.87 -27.60
C TYR A 355 -14.69 33.33 -26.97
N ALA A 356 -13.52 33.67 -27.54
CA ALA A 356 -12.21 33.28 -27.01
C ALA A 356 -12.01 33.72 -25.56
N GLN A 357 -12.33 34.98 -25.24
CA GLN A 357 -12.08 35.53 -23.90
C GLN A 357 -12.91 34.85 -22.81
N PRO A 358 -14.25 34.73 -22.93
CA PRO A 358 -15.07 33.99 -21.97
C PRO A 358 -14.67 32.51 -21.84
N ALA A 359 -14.37 31.84 -22.94
CA ALA A 359 -13.96 30.44 -22.93
C ALA A 359 -12.61 30.23 -22.23
N LEU A 360 -11.61 31.09 -22.49
CA LEU A 360 -10.33 31.06 -21.79
C LEU A 360 -10.49 31.28 -20.30
N PHE A 361 -11.27 32.29 -19.89
CA PHE A 361 -11.56 32.54 -18.48
C PHE A 361 -12.14 31.30 -17.79
N ALA A 362 -13.13 30.65 -18.41
CA ALA A 362 -13.75 29.45 -17.84
C ALA A 362 -12.78 28.27 -17.73
N VAL A 363 -12.00 28.01 -18.77
CA VAL A 363 -10.99 26.94 -18.75
C VAL A 363 -9.94 27.19 -17.68
N GLU A 364 -9.44 28.42 -17.57
CA GLU A 364 -8.40 28.76 -16.59
C GLU A 364 -8.91 28.68 -15.14
N VAL A 365 -10.13 29.16 -14.88
CA VAL A 365 -10.76 29.04 -13.55
C VAL A 365 -11.01 27.56 -13.20
N ALA A 366 -11.49 26.75 -14.16
CA ALA A 366 -11.70 25.32 -13.92
C ALA A 366 -10.38 24.56 -13.71
N LEU A 367 -9.31 24.89 -14.45
CA LEU A 367 -7.96 24.33 -14.24
C LEU A 367 -7.41 24.74 -12.88
N PHE A 368 -7.65 25.98 -12.44
CA PHE A 368 -7.28 26.44 -11.11
C PHE A 368 -7.93 25.60 -10.01
N ARG A 369 -9.25 25.40 -10.08
CA ARG A 369 -9.98 24.57 -9.09
C ARG A 369 -9.53 23.12 -9.11
N LEU A 370 -9.20 22.58 -10.29
CA LEU A 370 -8.60 21.25 -10.41
C LEU A 370 -7.25 21.18 -9.68
N ALA A 371 -6.35 22.14 -9.90
CA ALA A 371 -5.06 22.19 -9.20
C ALA A 371 -5.25 22.31 -7.68
N GLU A 372 -6.16 23.17 -7.23
CA GLU A 372 -6.51 23.36 -5.82
C GLU A 372 -6.99 22.06 -5.17
N SER A 373 -7.75 21.22 -5.89
CA SER A 373 -8.22 19.93 -5.38
C SER A 373 -7.10 18.92 -5.11
N TYR A 374 -5.95 19.06 -5.78
CA TYR A 374 -4.74 18.30 -5.48
C TYR A 374 -3.91 18.88 -4.32
N GLY A 375 -4.41 19.95 -3.68
CA GLY A 375 -3.77 20.61 -2.55
C GLY A 375 -2.74 21.68 -2.94
N LEU A 376 -2.65 22.05 -4.23
CA LEU A 376 -1.79 23.15 -4.67
C LEU A 376 -2.39 24.49 -4.23
N ARG A 377 -1.58 25.33 -3.60
CA ARG A 377 -2.00 26.67 -3.14
C ARG A 377 -0.95 27.69 -3.61
N PRO A 378 -1.30 28.64 -4.49
CA PRO A 378 -0.36 29.65 -4.92
C PRO A 378 -0.10 30.67 -3.81
N ASP A 379 1.15 31.14 -3.71
CA ASP A 379 1.53 32.34 -2.96
C ASP A 379 1.23 33.61 -3.77
N PHE A 380 1.27 33.50 -5.10
CA PHE A 380 1.02 34.60 -6.02
C PHE A 380 0.15 34.15 -7.19
N VAL A 381 -0.70 35.06 -7.67
CA VAL A 381 -1.38 34.92 -8.95
C VAL A 381 -1.04 36.12 -9.82
N ILE A 382 -0.84 35.88 -11.11
CA ILE A 382 -0.67 36.94 -12.09
C ILE A 382 -1.36 36.53 -13.38
N GLY A 383 -2.00 37.48 -14.05
CA GLY A 383 -2.65 37.23 -15.32
C GLY A 383 -2.16 38.18 -16.40
N HIS A 384 -2.11 37.69 -17.63
CA HIS A 384 -1.78 38.52 -18.78
C HIS A 384 -3.05 38.94 -19.50
N SER A 385 -3.40 40.24 -19.47
CA SER A 385 -4.55 40.79 -20.18
C SER A 385 -5.87 40.12 -19.74
N VAL A 386 -6.53 39.31 -20.58
CA VAL A 386 -7.77 38.59 -20.17
C VAL A 386 -7.54 37.67 -18.96
N GLY A 387 -6.34 37.07 -18.85
CA GLY A 387 -6.00 36.21 -17.72
C GLY A 387 -5.98 36.95 -16.38
N GLU A 388 -5.85 38.28 -16.38
CA GLU A 388 -5.91 39.07 -15.14
C GLU A 388 -7.31 39.03 -14.51
N LEU A 389 -8.35 38.83 -15.31
CA LEU A 389 -9.72 38.63 -14.82
C LEU A 389 -9.87 37.29 -14.10
N ALA A 390 -9.24 36.23 -14.64
CA ALA A 390 -9.18 34.92 -13.98
C ALA A 390 -8.37 35.00 -12.69
N ALA A 391 -7.19 35.64 -12.73
CA ALA A 391 -6.35 35.88 -11.55
C ALA A 391 -7.09 36.66 -10.45
N ALA A 392 -7.78 37.74 -10.80
CA ALA A 392 -8.56 38.55 -9.86
C ALA A 392 -9.71 37.75 -9.24
N HIS A 393 -10.41 36.92 -10.03
CA HIS A 393 -11.44 36.05 -9.50
C HIS A 393 -10.88 35.02 -8.52
N VAL A 394 -9.83 34.29 -8.88
CA VAL A 394 -9.28 33.24 -8.01
C VAL A 394 -8.62 33.80 -6.74
N ALA A 395 -8.15 35.04 -6.78
CA ALA A 395 -7.66 35.78 -5.61
C ALA A 395 -8.79 36.33 -4.71
N GLY A 396 -10.05 36.20 -5.11
CA GLY A 396 -11.20 36.73 -4.36
C GLY A 396 -11.40 38.24 -4.49
N VAL A 397 -10.78 38.89 -5.47
CA VAL A 397 -10.98 40.32 -5.76
C VAL A 397 -12.29 40.54 -6.52
N LEU A 398 -12.66 39.61 -7.40
CA LEU A 398 -13.89 39.64 -8.16
C LEU A 398 -14.76 38.41 -7.87
N GLU A 399 -16.02 38.66 -7.56
CA GLU A 399 -17.04 37.61 -7.54
C GLU A 399 -17.19 36.98 -8.94
N LEU A 400 -17.58 35.70 -8.99
CA LEU A 400 -17.64 34.96 -10.25
C LEU A 400 -18.60 35.61 -11.26
N SER A 401 -19.75 36.09 -10.80
CA SER A 401 -20.73 36.78 -11.66
C SER A 401 -20.18 38.06 -12.27
N ASP A 402 -19.41 38.84 -11.49
CA ASP A 402 -18.85 40.11 -11.94
C ASP A 402 -17.70 39.89 -12.92
N ALA A 403 -16.84 38.90 -12.63
CA ALA A 403 -15.78 38.49 -13.54
C ALA A 403 -16.35 37.96 -14.88
N ALA A 404 -17.42 37.16 -14.84
CA ALA A 404 -18.12 36.67 -16.02
C ALA A 404 -18.74 37.81 -16.85
N ALA A 405 -19.43 38.74 -16.21
CA ALA A 405 -19.99 39.92 -16.87
C ALA A 405 -18.91 40.77 -17.54
N LEU A 406 -17.80 41.00 -16.84
CA LEU A 406 -16.69 41.80 -17.33
C LEU A 406 -15.98 41.14 -18.52
N VAL A 407 -15.68 39.84 -18.46
CA VAL A 407 -14.99 39.14 -19.56
C VAL A 407 -15.87 39.04 -20.80
N ALA A 408 -17.18 38.80 -20.65
CA ALA A 408 -18.12 38.74 -21.76
C ALA A 408 -18.28 40.12 -22.43
N ALA A 409 -18.48 41.18 -21.64
CA ALA A 409 -18.60 42.54 -22.15
C ALA A 409 -17.31 42.98 -22.87
N ARG A 410 -16.15 42.70 -22.27
CA ARG A 410 -14.85 43.00 -22.85
C ARG A 410 -14.62 42.29 -24.18
N GLY A 411 -14.86 40.99 -24.24
CA GLY A 411 -14.72 40.20 -25.48
C GLY A 411 -15.60 40.75 -26.60
N ARG A 412 -16.87 41.06 -26.31
CA ARG A 412 -17.81 41.64 -27.29
C ARG A 412 -17.35 43.01 -27.78
N LEU A 413 -16.94 43.90 -26.88
CA LEU A 413 -16.50 45.25 -27.24
C LEU A 413 -15.22 45.22 -28.07
N MET A 414 -14.24 44.39 -27.69
CA MET A 414 -13.01 44.21 -28.46
C MET A 414 -13.27 43.65 -29.86
N GLN A 415 -14.21 42.71 -30.00
CA GLN A 415 -14.62 42.18 -31.31
C GLN A 415 -15.26 43.24 -32.20
N SER A 416 -15.92 44.25 -31.62
CA SER A 416 -16.57 45.34 -32.36
C SER A 416 -15.61 46.47 -32.79
N ALA A 417 -14.34 46.39 -32.39
CA ALA A 417 -13.32 47.33 -32.84
C ALA A 417 -13.11 47.23 -34.35
N ARG A 418 -12.75 48.35 -34.99
CA ARG A 418 -12.49 48.41 -36.43
C ARG A 418 -11.37 47.46 -36.85
N ASP A 419 -11.49 46.90 -38.05
CA ASP A 419 -10.43 46.13 -38.69
C ASP A 419 -9.17 46.98 -38.88
N GLY A 420 -7.98 46.36 -38.77
CA GLY A 420 -6.69 47.04 -38.95
C GLY A 420 -6.23 47.91 -37.78
N GLY A 421 -6.80 47.72 -36.59
CA GLY A 421 -6.29 48.32 -35.35
C GLY A 421 -4.91 47.76 -34.97
N ALA A 422 -3.99 48.67 -34.61
CA ALA A 422 -2.66 48.35 -34.11
C ALA A 422 -2.70 47.68 -32.72
#